data_AF-A0A6B8KC97-F1
#
_entry.id   AF-A0A6B8KC97-F1
#
_cell.length_a   1.000
_cell.length_b   1.000
_cell.length_c   1.000
_cell.angle_alpha   90.00
_cell.angle_beta   90.00
_cell.angle_gamma   90.00
#
_symmetry.space_group_name_H-M   'P 1'
#
loop_
_entity.id
_entity.type
_entity.pdbx_description
1 polymer ?
#
loop_
_entity_poly.entity_id
_entity_poly.type
_entity_poly.pdbx_seq_one_letter_code
_entity_poly.pdbx_strand_id
1 'polypeptide(L)'
;MVNNSNSASGNGKKHNGAASPQTDITDAESLSVAAYIADLTAEMAQLAARGKLPMLAYFLNLARVEAQMYVREHGRQGISGES
;
A
#
# COMPACT_ATOMS: atom_id res chain seq x y z
N MET A 1 -4.48 49.44 -38.41
CA MET A 1 -4.73 49.06 -37.01
C MET A 1 -4.56 47.55 -36.93
N VAL A 2 -3.68 46.90 -36.18
CA VAL A 2 -2.57 47.22 -35.27
C VAL A 2 -1.74 45.93 -35.27
N ASN A 3 -0.41 46.02 -35.41
CA ASN A 3 0.49 44.91 -35.07
C ASN A 3 0.45 44.68 -33.56
N ASN A 4 0.38 43.43 -33.09
CA ASN A 4 0.90 43.11 -31.76
C ASN A 4 1.62 41.76 -31.76
N SER A 5 2.95 41.84 -31.88
CA SER A 5 3.88 40.81 -31.47
C SER A 5 3.85 40.71 -29.94
N ASN A 6 3.81 39.50 -29.38
CA ASN A 6 4.37 39.31 -28.05
C ASN A 6 5.10 37.97 -27.95
N SER A 7 6.44 38.06 -27.99
CA SER A 7 7.34 37.04 -27.48
C SER A 7 7.34 37.08 -25.96
N ALA A 8 7.10 35.94 -25.33
CA ALA A 8 7.60 35.61 -23.99
C ALA A 8 7.71 34.07 -23.96
N SER A 9 8.89 33.51 -24.20
CA SER A 9 9.90 33.24 -23.17
C SER A 9 9.26 32.77 -21.86
N GLY A 10 9.19 31.46 -21.73
CA GLY A 10 8.72 30.77 -20.53
C GLY A 10 9.18 29.33 -20.58
N ASN A 11 10.50 29.13 -20.67
CA ASN A 11 11.13 27.84 -20.43
C ASN A 11 10.86 27.47 -18.96
N GLY A 12 9.70 26.85 -18.73
CA GLY A 12 9.23 26.34 -17.45
C GLY A 12 10.05 25.13 -17.06
N LYS A 13 11.26 25.44 -16.56
CA LYS A 13 12.12 24.66 -15.69
C LYS A 13 11.40 23.42 -15.15
N LYS A 14 11.84 22.25 -15.62
CA LYS A 14 11.54 20.93 -15.04
C LYS A 14 11.48 21.08 -13.53
N HIS A 15 10.27 21.01 -12.97
CA HIS A 15 10.14 20.70 -11.56
C HIS A 15 10.62 19.25 -11.48
N ASN A 16 11.89 19.10 -11.10
CA ASN A 16 12.40 17.90 -10.48
C ASN A 16 11.49 17.69 -9.27
N GLY A 17 10.37 16.97 -9.49
CA GLY A 17 9.59 16.41 -8.41
C GLY A 17 10.59 15.62 -7.61
N ALA A 18 10.85 16.08 -6.39
CA ALA A 18 11.65 15.38 -5.43
C ALA A 18 11.22 13.92 -5.51
N ALA A 19 12.14 13.05 -5.91
CA ALA A 19 11.91 11.62 -5.92
C ALA A 19 11.40 11.31 -4.51
N SER A 20 10.10 11.08 -4.39
CA SER A 20 9.58 10.42 -3.21
C SER A 20 10.42 9.16 -3.07
N PRO A 21 10.89 8.79 -1.88
CA PRO A 21 11.50 7.49 -1.69
C PRO A 21 10.38 6.48 -1.95
N GLN A 22 10.18 6.12 -3.21
CA GLN A 22 9.48 4.92 -3.62
C GLN A 22 10.45 3.83 -3.21
N THR A 23 10.32 3.43 -1.94
CA THR A 23 10.89 2.17 -1.49
C THR A 23 10.25 1.14 -2.38
N ASP A 24 11.01 0.58 -3.32
CA ASP A 24 10.58 -0.55 -4.14
C ASP A 24 10.41 -1.73 -3.18
N ILE A 25 9.25 -1.82 -2.53
CA ILE A 25 8.89 -2.96 -1.70
C ILE A 25 8.75 -4.13 -2.65
N THR A 26 9.63 -5.12 -2.48
CA THR A 26 9.58 -6.33 -3.31
C THR A 26 8.29 -7.09 -3.04
N ASP A 27 7.83 -7.90 -3.99
CA ASP A 27 6.64 -8.74 -3.79
C ASP A 27 6.81 -9.68 -2.57
N ALA A 28 8.03 -10.18 -2.35
CA ALA A 28 8.37 -11.00 -1.18
C ALA A 28 8.23 -10.21 0.14
N GLU A 29 8.68 -8.96 0.16
CA GLU A 29 8.54 -8.08 1.32
C GLU A 29 7.06 -7.74 1.57
N SER A 30 6.29 -7.45 0.52
CA SER A 30 4.85 -7.22 0.61
C SER A 30 4.10 -8.43 1.17
N LEU A 31 4.45 -9.64 0.73
CA LEU A 31 3.90 -10.89 1.27
C LEU A 31 4.25 -11.10 2.74
N SER A 32 5.50 -10.81 3.12
CA SER A 32 5.95 -10.86 4.52
C SER A 32 5.19 -9.87 5.39
N VAL A 33 5.00 -8.63 4.92
CA VAL A 33 4.24 -7.60 5.62
C VAL A 33 2.77 -8.00 5.77
N ALA A 34 2.15 -8.55 4.72
CA ALA A 34 0.76 -9.02 4.80
C ALA A 34 0.59 -10.18 5.79
N ALA A 35 1.52 -11.15 5.81
CA ALA A 35 1.52 -12.21 6.82
C ALA A 35 1.65 -11.65 8.24
N TYR A 36 2.58 -10.70 8.44
CA TYR A 36 2.76 -10.03 9.72
C TYR A 36 1.51 -9.27 10.18
N ILE A 37 0.83 -8.56 9.27
CA ILE A 37 -0.44 -7.87 9.57
C ILE A 37 -1.51 -8.87 10.01
N ALA A 38 -1.61 -10.03 9.35
CA ALA A 38 -2.58 -11.06 9.71
C ALA A 38 -2.38 -11.60 11.14
N ASP A 39 -1.13 -11.79 11.55
CA ASP A 39 -0.79 -12.27 12.89
C ASP A 39 -1.01 -11.18 13.95
N LEU A 40 -0.54 -9.96 13.70
CA LEU A 40 -0.71 -8.83 14.62
C LEU A 40 -2.20 -8.52 14.86
N THR A 41 -3.00 -8.47 13.79
CA THR A 41 -4.44 -8.19 13.90
C THR A 41 -5.19 -9.29 14.64
N ALA A 42 -4.71 -10.54 14.57
CA ALA A 42 -5.28 -11.64 15.35
C ALA A 42 -5.14 -11.41 16.86
N GLU A 43 -3.95 -11.05 17.32
CA GLU A 43 -3.69 -10.77 18.73
C GLU A 43 -4.48 -9.55 19.22
N MET A 44 -4.49 -8.47 18.41
CA MET A 44 -5.26 -7.26 18.73
C MET A 44 -6.77 -7.53 18.80
N ALA A 45 -7.31 -8.38 17.91
CA ALA A 45 -8.73 -8.74 17.94
C ALA A 45 -9.10 -9.45 19.26
N GLN A 46 -8.22 -10.31 19.77
CA GLN A 46 -8.42 -10.96 21.08
C GLN A 46 -8.41 -9.95 22.23
N LEU A 47 -7.49 -8.98 22.21
CA LEU A 47 -7.45 -7.90 23.20
C LEU A 47 -8.72 -7.04 23.14
N ALA A 48 -9.17 -6.65 21.95
CA ALA A 48 -10.40 -5.88 21.75
C ALA A 48 -11.65 -6.64 22.23
N ALA A 49 -11.71 -7.95 21.98
CA ALA A 49 -12.80 -8.80 22.47
C ALA A 49 -12.84 -8.85 24.00
N ARG A 50 -11.68 -9.03 24.66
CA ARG A 50 -11.55 -9.00 26.13
C ARG A 50 -11.90 -7.63 26.70
N GLY A 51 -11.55 -6.56 26.00
CA GLY A 51 -11.89 -5.17 26.32
C GLY A 51 -13.35 -4.79 26.07
N LYS A 52 -14.21 -5.73 25.62
CA LYS A 52 -15.62 -5.47 25.26
C LYS A 52 -15.77 -4.38 24.19
N LEU A 53 -14.86 -4.37 23.21
CA LEU A 53 -14.89 -3.48 22.04
C LEU A 53 -15.28 -4.29 20.79
N PRO A 54 -16.56 -4.69 20.62
CA PRO A 54 -16.96 -5.63 19.58
C PRO A 54 -16.75 -5.11 18.16
N MET A 55 -17.00 -3.81 17.91
CA MET A 55 -16.75 -3.20 16.60
C MET A 55 -15.27 -3.17 16.24
N LEU A 56 -14.40 -2.91 17.22
CA LEU A 56 -12.96 -2.93 16.99
C LEU A 56 -12.47 -4.35 16.70
N ALA A 57 -12.93 -5.34 17.47
CA ALA A 57 -12.63 -6.74 17.20
C ALA A 57 -13.10 -7.17 15.80
N TYR A 58 -14.26 -6.69 15.36
CA TYR A 58 -14.75 -6.92 14.00
C TYR A 58 -13.81 -6.35 12.94
N PHE A 59 -13.40 -5.08 13.03
CA PHE A 59 -12.49 -4.47 12.05
C PHE A 59 -11.13 -5.18 12.00
N LEU A 60 -10.61 -5.59 13.15
CA LEU A 60 -9.34 -6.32 13.22
C LEU A 60 -9.46 -7.72 12.58
N ASN A 61 -10.58 -8.41 12.78
CA ASN A 61 -10.85 -9.67 12.10
C ASN A 61 -11.03 -9.50 10.58
N LEU A 62 -11.66 -8.41 10.14
CA LEU A 62 -11.78 -8.10 8.71
C LEU A 62 -10.41 -7.86 8.08
N ALA A 63 -9.59 -7.00 8.69
CA ALA A 63 -8.22 -6.72 8.24
C ALA A 63 -7.36 -7.99 8.17
N ARG A 64 -7.50 -8.89 9.16
CA ARG A 64 -6.84 -10.20 9.14
C ARG A 64 -7.23 -11.01 7.90
N VAL A 65 -8.53 -11.10 7.61
CA VAL A 65 -9.02 -11.87 6.45
C VAL A 65 -8.46 -11.29 5.16
N GLU A 66 -8.49 -9.96 5.00
CA GLU A 66 -7.93 -9.28 3.82
C GLU A 66 -6.43 -9.54 3.66
N ALA A 67 -5.65 -9.45 4.74
CA ALA A 67 -4.22 -9.74 4.72
C ALA A 67 -3.92 -11.20 4.34
N GLN A 68 -4.70 -12.15 4.85
CA GLN A 68 -4.56 -13.57 4.47
C GLN A 68 -4.97 -13.83 3.03
N MET A 69 -5.98 -13.12 2.51
CA MET A 69 -6.36 -13.20 1.09
C MET A 69 -5.24 -12.67 0.21
N TYR A 70 -4.63 -11.53 0.57
CA TYR A 70 -3.50 -10.98 -0.14
C TYR A 70 -2.34 -11.98 -0.27
N VAL A 71 -1.94 -12.60 0.85
CA VAL A 71 -0.87 -13.64 0.87
C VAL A 71 -1.23 -14.82 -0.02
N ARG A 72 -2.48 -15.30 0.01
CA ARG A 72 -2.92 -16.43 -0.82
C ARG A 72 -2.92 -16.10 -2.31
N GLU A 73 -3.37 -14.91 -2.68
CA GLU A 73 -3.51 -14.49 -4.07
C GLU A 73 -2.16 -14.17 -4.73
N HIS A 74 -1.27 -13.48 -4.01
CA HIS A 74 0.02 -13.02 -4.53
C HIS A 74 1.14 -14.02 -4.28
N GLY A 75 1.07 -14.80 -3.18
CA GLY A 75 2.01 -15.89 -2.92
C GLY A 75 1.91 -17.01 -3.94
N ARG A 76 0.74 -17.17 -4.59
CA ARG A 76 0.53 -18.13 -5.68
C ARG A 76 1.08 -17.66 -7.03
N GLN A 77 1.18 -16.34 -7.24
CA GLN A 77 1.69 -15.75 -8.47
C GLN A 77 3.22 -15.74 -8.54
N GLY A 78 3.90 -15.61 -7.39
CA GLY A 78 5.37 -15.68 -7.31
C GLY A 78 5.99 -17.02 -7.73
N ILE A 79 5.22 -18.12 -7.69
CA ILE A 79 5.70 -19.47 -8.03
C ILE A 79 5.58 -19.77 -9.55
N SER A 80 4.85 -18.95 -10.30
CA SER A 80 4.61 -19.16 -11.75
C SER A 80 5.55 -18.38 -12.68
N GLY A 81 6.50 -17.61 -12.14
CA GLY A 81 7.45 -16.78 -12.90
C GLY A 81 8.83 -17.42 -13.18
N GLU A 82 9.11 -18.60 -12.64
CA GLU A 82 10.37 -19.33 -12.83
C GLU A 82 10.09 -20.64 -13.60
N SER A 83 10.04 -20.60 -14.93
CA SER A 83 10.01 -21.78 -15.81
C SER A 83 10.56 -21.45 -17.20
#